data_AF-A0A1I1DCC3-F1
#
_entry.id   AF-A0A1I1DCC3-F1
#
_cell.length_a   1.000
_cell.length_b   1.000
_cell.length_c   1.000
_cell.angle_alpha   90.00
_cell.angle_beta   90.00
_cell.angle_gamma   90.00
#
_symmetry.space_group_name_H-M   'P 1'
#
loop_
_entity.id
_entity.type
_entity.pdbx_description
1 polymer ?
#
loop_
_entity_poly.entity_id
_entity_poly.type
_entity_poly.pdbx_seq_one_letter_code
_entity_poly.pdbx_strand_id
1 'polypeptide(L)'
;MGHTGAMALAQDIRELPVVPRLVAVGATLLGVVGGCVGLVLGLLAYPPTAWFAVLEIGVPSAILGALLGLAAGAAVTVARRSHP
;
A
#
# COMPACT_ATOMS: atom_id res chain seq x y z
N MET A 1 -2.44 13.50 -21.01
CA MET A 1 -1.23 13.70 -20.17
C MET A 1 -1.13 12.79 -18.94
N GLY A 2 -2.21 12.26 -18.34
CA GLY A 2 -2.14 11.46 -17.10
C GLY A 2 -1.60 10.02 -17.20
N HIS A 3 -1.79 9.32 -18.32
CA HIS A 3 -1.37 7.92 -18.44
C HIS A 3 0.15 7.73 -18.48
N THR A 4 0.89 8.69 -19.05
CA THR A 4 2.35 8.63 -19.18
C THR A 4 3.03 8.65 -17.80
N GLY A 5 2.54 9.46 -16.87
CA GLY A 5 3.11 9.56 -15.51
C GLY A 5 2.86 8.31 -14.66
N ALA A 6 1.67 7.72 -14.74
CA ALA A 6 1.37 6.48 -14.00
C ALA A 6 2.22 5.30 -14.48
N MET A 7 2.47 5.21 -15.79
CA MET A 7 3.37 4.18 -16.32
C MET A 7 4.82 4.42 -15.89
N ALA A 8 5.29 5.67 -15.89
CA ALA A 8 6.63 6.01 -15.40
C ALA A 8 6.81 5.61 -13.93
N LEU A 9 5.87 5.97 -13.06
CA LEU A 9 5.93 5.61 -11.64
C LEU A 9 5.86 4.09 -11.43
N ALA A 10 5.06 3.39 -12.23
CA ALA A 10 5.03 1.93 -12.21
C ALA A 10 6.34 1.29 -12.70
N GLN A 11 7.06 1.92 -13.63
CA GLN A 11 8.42 1.49 -14.01
C GLN A 11 9.39 1.72 -12.86
N ASP A 12 9.40 2.91 -12.26
CA ASP A 12 10.26 3.23 -11.11
C ASP A 12 10.07 2.20 -9.99
N ILE A 13 8.81 1.91 -9.61
CA ILE A 13 8.47 0.89 -8.60
C ILE A 13 9.00 -0.50 -8.99
N ARG A 14 9.00 -0.86 -10.28
CA ARG A 14 9.51 -2.15 -10.74
C ARG A 14 11.02 -2.25 -10.66
N GLU A 15 11.73 -1.14 -10.86
CA GLU A 15 13.19 -1.04 -10.75
C GLU A 15 13.69 -1.12 -9.30
N LEU A 16 12.82 -0.85 -8.32
CA LEU A 16 13.19 -1.00 -6.91
C LEU A 16 13.59 -2.46 -6.56
N PRO A 17 14.51 -2.62 -5.59
CA PRO A 17 14.79 -3.92 -5.00
C PRO A 17 13.53 -4.59 -4.45
N VAL A 18 13.54 -5.93 -4.38
CA VAL A 18 12.33 -6.73 -4.07
C VAL A 18 11.63 -6.32 -2.78
N VAL A 19 12.38 -5.98 -1.72
CA VAL A 19 11.84 -5.60 -0.42
C VAL A 19 11.08 -4.26 -0.49
N PRO A 20 11.70 -3.12 -0.82
CA PRO A 20 11.00 -1.84 -0.86
C PRO A 20 9.88 -1.82 -1.91
N ARG A 21 10.00 -2.58 -3.00
CA ARG A 21 8.90 -2.77 -3.96
C ARG A 21 7.68 -3.41 -3.31
N LEU A 22 7.86 -4.51 -2.58
CA LEU A 22 6.76 -5.20 -1.90
C LEU A 22 6.18 -4.38 -0.75
N VAL A 23 7.01 -3.63 -0.02
CA VAL A 23 6.57 -2.65 0.99
C VAL A 23 5.66 -1.60 0.35
N ALA A 24 6.10 -0.97 -0.75
CA ALA A 24 5.32 0.06 -1.42
C ALA A 24 3.99 -0.48 -1.94
N VAL A 25 4.02 -1.62 -2.65
CA VAL A 25 2.80 -2.27 -3.18
C VAL A 25 1.85 -2.65 -2.06
N GLY A 26 2.34 -3.30 -1.00
CA GLY A 26 1.53 -3.69 0.15
C GLY A 26 0.88 -2.49 0.83
N ALA A 27 1.67 -1.44 1.09
CA ALA A 27 1.19 -0.20 1.70
C ALA A 27 0.12 0.50 0.85
N THR A 28 0.33 0.61 -0.45
CA THR A 28 -0.63 1.25 -1.36
C THR A 28 -1.93 0.45 -1.44
N LEU A 29 -1.86 -0.87 -1.62
CA LEU A 29 -3.07 -1.70 -1.75
C LEU A 29 -3.93 -1.66 -0.49
N LEU A 30 -3.33 -1.95 0.67
CA LEU A 30 -4.08 -1.95 1.93
C LEU A 30 -4.50 -0.54 2.35
N GLY A 31 -3.69 0.48 2.09
CA GLY A 31 -4.02 1.88 2.36
C GLY A 31 -5.24 2.35 1.55
N VAL A 32 -5.30 2.01 0.26
CA VAL A 32 -6.47 2.32 -0.60
C VAL A 32 -7.71 1.61 -0.08
N VAL A 33 -7.63 0.31 0.22
CA VAL A 33 -8.76 -0.44 0.78
C VAL A 33 -9.22 0.17 2.11
N GLY A 34 -8.30 0.43 3.03
CA GLY A 34 -8.61 1.05 4.32
C GLY A 34 -9.20 2.45 4.18
N GLY A 35 -8.71 3.26 3.23
CA GLY A 35 -9.25 4.57 2.94
C GLY A 35 -10.67 4.51 2.38
N CYS A 36 -10.97 3.58 1.47
CA CYS A 36 -12.32 3.34 0.98
C CYS A 36 -13.26 2.89 2.11
N VAL A 37 -12.82 1.95 2.94
CA VAL A 37 -13.60 1.50 4.11
C VAL A 37 -13.83 2.65 5.09
N GLY A 38 -12.81 3.45 5.38
CA GLY A 38 -12.90 4.67 6.19
C GLY A 38 -13.90 5.67 5.65
N LEU A 39 -13.90 5.91 4.33
CA LEU A 39 -14.88 6.79 3.70
C LEU A 39 -16.30 6.28 3.88
N VAL A 40 -16.54 4.99 3.63
CA VAL A 40 -17.86 4.37 3.76
C VAL A 40 -18.34 4.48 5.21
N LEU A 41 -17.51 4.10 6.19
CA LEU A 41 -17.87 4.18 7.60
C LEU A 41 -18.07 5.62 8.06
N GLY A 42 -17.25 6.55 7.59
CA GLY A 42 -17.38 7.97 7.87
C GLY A 42 -18.67 8.57 7.33
N LEU A 43 -19.08 8.19 6.11
CA LEU A 43 -20.35 8.61 5.52
C LEU A 43 -21.56 8.05 6.27
N LEU A 44 -21.46 6.82 6.79
CA LEU A 44 -22.50 6.19 7.60
C LEU A 44 -22.60 6.79 9.00
N ALA A 45 -21.47 7.19 9.59
CA ALA A 45 -21.41 7.75 10.94
C ALA A 45 -21.76 9.25 10.97
N TYR A 46 -21.03 10.06 10.20
CA TYR A 46 -21.24 11.51 10.11
C TYR A 46 -20.63 12.06 8.81
N PRO A 47 -21.43 12.29 7.75
CA PRO A 47 -20.92 12.70 6.43
C PRO A 47 -19.97 13.90 6.42
N PRO A 48 -20.18 14.97 7.22
CA PRO A 48 -19.28 16.13 7.20
C PRO A 48 -17.84 15.83 7.59
N THR A 49 -17.59 14.79 8.38
CA THR A 49 -16.23 14.39 8.83
C THR A 49 -15.77 13.07 8.22
N ALA A 50 -16.45 12.56 7.19
CA ALA A 50 -16.14 11.27 6.61
C ALA A 50 -14.71 11.17 6.04
N TRP A 51 -14.15 12.29 5.58
CA TRP A 51 -12.78 12.37 5.09
C TRP A 51 -11.73 12.11 6.18
N PHE A 52 -12.05 12.38 7.45
CA PHE A 52 -11.15 12.08 8.57
C PHE A 52 -11.05 10.57 8.79
N ALA A 53 -12.18 9.85 8.69
CA ALA A 53 -12.21 8.39 8.80
C ALA A 53 -11.39 7.69 7.69
N VAL A 54 -11.25 8.32 6.51
CA VAL A 54 -10.33 7.84 5.46
C VAL A 54 -8.89 7.77 5.97
N LEU A 55 -8.45 8.77 6.74
CA LEU A 55 -7.11 8.79 7.31
C LEU A 55 -7.00 7.86 8.52
N GLU A 56 -8.00 7.86 9.40
CA GLU A 56 -8.04 7.02 10.60
C GLU A 56 -7.96 5.53 10.28
N ILE A 57 -8.57 5.08 9.18
CA ILE A 57 -8.53 3.67 8.77
C ILE A 57 -7.48 3.43 7.69
N GLY A 58 -7.32 4.35 6.75
CA GLY A 58 -6.38 4.23 5.64
C GLY A 58 -4.92 4.22 6.08
N VAL A 59 -4.52 5.09 7.02
CA VAL A 59 -3.13 5.16 7.49
C VAL A 59 -2.71 3.88 8.24
N PRO A 60 -3.46 3.38 9.24
CA PRO A 60 -3.13 2.10 9.87
C PRO A 60 -3.11 0.93 8.89
N SER A 61 -4.05 0.91 7.94
CA SER A 61 -4.08 -0.13 6.90
C SER A 61 -2.83 -0.07 6.01
N ALA A 62 -2.42 1.12 5.57
CA ALA A 62 -1.19 1.29 4.80
C ALA A 62 0.06 0.82 5.57
N ILE A 63 0.13 1.12 6.87
CA ILE A 63 1.21 0.65 7.75
C ILE A 63 1.22 -0.89 7.82
N LEU A 64 0.06 -1.52 8.03
CA LEU A 64 -0.06 -2.98 8.02
C LEU A 64 0.36 -3.58 6.67
N GLY A 65 -0.04 -2.96 5.56
CA GLY A 65 0.40 -3.33 4.22
C GLY A 65 1.91 -3.23 4.02
N ALA A 66 2.53 -2.16 4.52
CA ALA A 66 3.97 -1.97 4.49
C ALA A 66 4.70 -3.08 5.28
N LEU A 67 4.22 -3.40 6.48
CA LEU A 67 4.79 -4.45 7.33
C LEU A 67 4.66 -5.85 6.69
N LEU A 68 3.51 -6.15 6.09
CA LEU A 68 3.31 -7.39 5.33
C LEU A 68 4.24 -7.46 4.11
N GLY A 69 4.37 -6.36 3.37
CA GLY A 69 5.28 -6.26 2.23
C GLY A 69 6.75 -6.44 2.64
N LEU A 70 7.15 -5.90 3.78
CA LEU A 70 8.48 -6.09 4.37
C LEU A 70 8.72 -7.56 4.68
N ALA A 71 7.78 -8.21 5.39
CA ALA A 71 7.89 -9.61 5.77
C ALA A 71 7.98 -10.53 4.54
N ALA A 72 7.11 -10.31 3.54
CA ALA A 72 7.14 -11.04 2.28
C ALA A 72 8.45 -10.81 1.51
N GLY A 73 8.92 -9.57 1.42
CA GLY A 73 10.19 -9.25 0.75
C GLY A 73 11.40 -9.86 1.44
N ALA A 74 11.43 -9.88 2.77
CA ALA A 74 12.45 -10.57 3.54
C ALA A 74 12.43 -12.08 3.25
N ALA A 75 11.26 -12.71 3.28
CA ALA A 75 11.09 -14.12 2.97
C ALA A 75 11.58 -14.47 1.55
N VAL A 76 11.21 -13.67 0.53
CA VAL A 76 11.69 -13.87 -0.85
C VAL A 76 13.21 -13.70 -0.93
N THR A 77 13.78 -12.70 -0.24
CA THR A 77 15.23 -12.47 -0.25
C THR A 77 15.97 -13.67 0.35
N VAL A 78 15.46 -14.26 1.42
CA VAL A 78 16.02 -15.48 2.03
C VAL A 78 15.87 -16.67 1.08
N ALA A 79 14.68 -16.89 0.52
CA ALA A 79 14.42 -18.01 -0.39
C ALA A 79 15.30 -18.00 -1.65
N ARG A 80 15.59 -16.81 -2.18
CA ARG A 80 16.50 -16.65 -3.33
C ARG A 80 17.97 -16.89 -2.99
N ARG A 81 18.36 -16.75 -1.73
CA ARG A 81 19.73 -17.05 -1.26
C ARG A 81 19.91 -18.55 -0.98
N SER A 82 18.85 -19.27 -0.64
CA SER A 82 18.91 -20.71 -0.35
C SER A 82 18.85 -21.61 -1.59
N HIS A 83 18.42 -21.10 -2.74
CA HIS A 83 18.42 -21.81 -4.02
C HIS A 83 19.35 -21.08 -5.01
N PRO A 84 20.69 -21.30 -4.94
CA PRO A 84 21.65 -20.76 -5.91
C PRO A 84 21.52 -21.40 -7.30
#